data_AF-A0A2J0KKG0-F1
#
_entry.id   AF-A0A2J0KKG0-F1
#
_cell.length_a   1.000
_cell.length_b   1.000
_cell.length_c   1.000
_cell.angle_alpha   90.00
_cell.angle_beta   90.00
_cell.angle_gamma   90.00
#
_symmetry.space_group_name_H-M   'P 1'
#
loop_
_entity.id
_entity.type
_entity.pdbx_description
1 polymer ?
#
loop_
_entity_poly.entity_id
_entity_poly.type
_entity_poly.pdbx_seq_one_letter_code
_entity_poly.pdbx_strand_id
1 'polypeptide(L)'
;MKYYKLTLEDFKRVFEFGTNYYIDPSKNTTGRTTGEPRGLGAILDAFTLGKLTEIGIEKIFTEFNKNKFYILDFDIKSNNQVMDEPDILHIKEKENLRNPNLFVEIKNTSENDRWIGLTEEQFNTIKRSAGSNKVYMIYASIRSQTINNNPKTTDLTGMFLKEIEDKNKSEIFQKFANLNAECKIEFIISSSDLENFAYPFERGMNMYETNLFEEKKSSSFYSKDGIRKDVLDIKEYKDFNGTMNLEIEKGLYPEKEDISKFEIRGSFKIIQKRKKCFIECTSNVVAKNDIFGKFDLEKNKFYSFNLVTLGRDPKLKRNNLFISKKRFLSSP
;
A
#
# COMPACT_ATOMS: atom_id res chain seq x y z
N MET A 1 -17.78 4.27 -5.41
CA MET A 1 -17.35 3.41 -4.28
C MET A 1 -17.90 4.01 -2.99
N LYS A 2 -18.39 3.20 -2.04
CA LYS A 2 -18.94 3.70 -0.78
C LYS A 2 -17.81 4.05 0.19
N TYR A 3 -17.99 5.15 0.90
CA TYR A 3 -17.14 5.62 1.99
C TYR A 3 -17.96 5.55 3.27
N TYR A 4 -17.31 5.30 4.40
CA TYR A 4 -17.93 5.46 5.71
C TYR A 4 -17.22 6.58 6.48
N LYS A 5 -17.99 7.56 6.94
CA LYS A 5 -17.47 8.64 7.77
C LYS A 5 -17.34 8.12 9.20
N LEU A 6 -16.10 8.01 9.68
CA LEU A 6 -15.82 7.55 11.04
C LEU A 6 -16.35 8.55 12.05
N THR A 7 -16.93 8.03 13.11
CA THR A 7 -17.57 8.79 14.19
C THR A 7 -16.70 8.81 15.44
N LEU A 8 -17.00 9.73 16.37
CA LEU A 8 -16.33 9.75 17.68
C LEU A 8 -16.42 8.40 18.40
N GLU A 9 -17.53 7.67 18.23
CA GLU A 9 -17.73 6.38 18.89
C GLU A 9 -16.82 5.29 18.32
N ASP A 10 -16.55 5.32 17.01
CA ASP A 10 -15.59 4.41 16.38
C ASP A 10 -14.19 4.65 16.93
N PHE A 11 -13.79 5.91 17.12
CA PHE A 11 -12.51 6.25 17.74
C PHE A 11 -12.46 5.83 19.20
N LYS A 12 -13.51 6.08 20.00
CA LYS A 12 -13.56 5.64 21.40
C LYS A 12 -13.34 4.14 21.54
N ARG A 13 -14.00 3.33 20.70
CA ARG A 13 -13.84 1.87 20.71
C ARG A 13 -12.39 1.45 20.48
N VAL A 14 -11.67 2.12 19.60
CA VAL A 14 -10.26 1.82 19.31
C VAL A 14 -9.33 2.30 20.42
N PHE A 15 -9.60 3.48 20.98
CA PHE A 15 -8.84 4.01 22.12
C PHE A 15 -9.04 3.19 23.37
N GLU A 16 -10.26 2.71 23.63
CA GLU A 16 -10.57 1.79 24.71
C GLU A 16 -9.80 0.48 24.54
N PHE A 17 -9.81 -0.12 23.34
CA PHE A 17 -9.01 -1.30 23.05
C PHE A 17 -7.52 -1.07 23.31
N GLY A 18 -6.94 0.00 22.78
CA GLY A 18 -5.50 0.30 22.95
C GLY A 18 -5.12 0.59 24.41
N THR A 19 -6.01 1.26 25.16
CA THR A 19 -5.81 1.57 26.58
C THR A 19 -5.90 0.30 27.43
N ASN A 20 -6.93 -0.53 27.20
CA ASN A 20 -7.09 -1.80 27.88
C ASN A 20 -5.92 -2.74 27.59
N TYR A 21 -5.44 -2.77 26.34
CA TYR A 21 -4.26 -3.54 25.96
C TYR A 21 -3.00 -3.09 26.72
N TYR A 22 -2.80 -1.78 26.88
CA TYR A 22 -1.63 -1.24 27.57
C TYR A 22 -1.64 -1.53 29.08
N ILE A 23 -2.81 -1.48 29.71
CA ILE A 23 -2.96 -1.69 31.17
C ILE A 23 -2.96 -3.18 31.53
N ASP A 24 -3.29 -4.08 30.60
CA ASP A 24 -3.30 -5.51 30.83
C ASP A 24 -1.89 -6.05 31.19
N PRO A 25 -1.69 -6.61 32.41
CA PRO A 25 -0.39 -7.07 32.87
C PRO A 25 0.11 -8.33 32.14
N SER A 26 -0.75 -9.05 31.42
CA SER A 26 -0.36 -10.19 30.59
C SER A 26 0.28 -9.78 29.26
N LYS A 27 0.26 -8.48 28.93
CA LYS A 27 0.78 -7.94 27.67
C LYS A 27 2.18 -7.41 27.82
N ASN A 28 3.01 -7.76 26.83
CA ASN A 28 4.33 -7.16 26.67
C ASN A 28 4.17 -5.79 26.00
N THR A 29 4.65 -4.76 26.67
CA THR A 29 4.70 -3.40 26.13
C THR A 29 5.99 -3.14 25.35
N THR A 30 6.72 -4.16 24.90
CA THR A 30 7.93 -3.98 24.09
C THR A 30 7.64 -4.00 22.60
N GLY A 31 8.41 -3.24 21.83
CA GLY A 31 8.29 -3.19 20.39
C GLY A 31 8.75 -4.48 19.73
N ARG A 32 7.90 -5.08 18.90
CA ARG A 32 8.19 -6.33 18.18
C ARG A 32 9.46 -6.25 17.29
N THR A 33 9.84 -5.05 16.85
CA THR A 33 10.94 -4.84 15.90
C THR A 33 12.24 -4.38 16.54
N THR A 34 12.16 -3.51 17.56
CA THR A 34 13.34 -2.89 18.21
C THR A 34 13.57 -3.40 19.63
N GLY A 35 12.61 -4.11 20.23
CA GLY A 35 12.65 -4.53 21.64
C GLY A 35 12.44 -3.39 22.63
N GLU A 36 12.27 -2.15 22.15
CA GLU A 36 12.17 -0.97 23.01
C GLU A 36 10.82 -0.92 23.75
N PRO A 37 10.79 -0.42 25.00
CA PRO A 37 9.53 -0.17 25.70
C PRO A 37 8.62 0.80 24.91
N ARG A 38 7.34 0.47 24.83
CA ARG A 38 6.28 1.29 24.24
C ARG A 38 5.39 1.82 25.36
N GLY A 39 5.37 3.14 25.50
CA GLY A 39 4.36 3.81 26.33
C GLY A 39 2.97 3.78 25.66
N LEU A 40 1.95 4.23 26.40
CA LEU A 40 0.56 4.27 25.93
C LEU A 40 0.40 4.96 24.57
N GLY A 41 1.04 6.13 24.36
CA GLY A 41 0.95 6.84 23.08
C GLY A 41 1.43 5.99 21.89
N ALA A 42 2.54 5.26 22.05
CA ALA A 42 3.04 4.37 21.00
C ALA A 42 2.14 3.15 20.77
N ILE A 43 1.42 2.68 21.80
CA ILE A 43 0.41 1.62 21.66
C ILE A 43 -0.82 2.12 20.91
N LEU A 44 -1.33 3.30 21.28
CA LEU A 44 -2.46 3.93 20.61
C LEU A 44 -2.15 4.15 19.13
N ASP A 45 -0.99 4.74 18.81
CA ASP A 45 -0.58 4.96 17.42
C ASP A 45 -0.46 3.65 16.63
N ALA A 46 0.02 2.57 17.27
CA ALA A 46 0.20 1.27 16.62
C ALA A 46 -1.14 0.59 16.27
N PHE A 47 -2.18 0.75 17.09
CA PHE A 47 -3.48 0.11 16.86
C PHE A 47 -4.48 0.99 16.11
N THR A 48 -4.41 2.31 16.28
CA THR A 48 -5.47 3.23 15.86
C THR A 48 -5.81 3.10 14.38
N LEU A 49 -4.81 3.16 13.51
CA LEU A 49 -5.03 3.10 12.06
C LEU A 49 -5.61 1.75 11.61
N GLY A 50 -5.07 0.64 12.12
CA GLY A 50 -5.52 -0.71 11.76
C GLY A 50 -6.95 -0.98 12.21
N LYS A 51 -7.21 -0.78 13.51
CA LYS A 51 -8.52 -1.06 14.12
C LYS A 51 -9.62 -0.11 13.61
N LEU A 52 -9.30 1.16 13.33
CA LEU A 52 -10.26 2.06 12.66
C LEU A 52 -10.56 1.62 11.22
N THR A 53 -9.58 1.06 10.51
CA THR A 53 -9.80 0.50 9.17
C THR A 53 -10.77 -0.69 9.26
N GLU A 54 -10.56 -1.61 10.21
CA GLU A 54 -11.46 -2.75 10.46
C GLU A 54 -12.89 -2.28 10.79
N ILE A 55 -13.06 -1.32 11.69
CA ILE A 55 -14.38 -0.73 12.01
C ILE A 55 -15.01 -0.09 10.77
N GLY A 56 -14.24 0.67 9.99
CA GLY A 56 -14.76 1.27 8.76
C GLY A 56 -15.30 0.23 7.78
N ILE A 57 -14.62 -0.91 7.61
CA ILE A 57 -15.11 -2.03 6.79
C ILE A 57 -16.37 -2.65 7.38
N GLU A 58 -16.41 -2.92 8.68
CA GLU A 58 -17.59 -3.42 9.39
C GLU A 58 -18.82 -2.54 9.10
N LYS A 59 -18.66 -1.22 9.19
CA LYS A 59 -19.72 -0.24 8.97
C LYS A 59 -20.16 -0.20 7.51
N ILE A 60 -19.22 -0.20 6.55
CA ILE A 60 -19.55 -0.28 5.12
C ILE A 60 -20.36 -1.55 4.81
N PHE A 61 -19.97 -2.70 5.37
CA PHE A 61 -20.69 -3.95 5.16
C PHE A 61 -22.07 -3.95 5.80
N THR A 62 -22.21 -3.35 6.98
CA THR A 62 -23.51 -3.19 7.66
C THR A 62 -24.44 -2.24 6.90
N GLU A 63 -23.91 -1.16 6.33
CA GLU A 63 -24.69 -0.26 5.46
C GLU A 63 -25.12 -0.93 4.15
N PHE A 64 -24.30 -1.85 3.63
CA PHE A 64 -24.64 -2.64 2.46
C PHE A 64 -25.72 -3.68 2.76
N ASN A 65 -25.68 -4.31 3.93
CA ASN A 65 -26.70 -5.23 4.39
C ASN A 65 -27.09 -4.97 5.85
N LYS A 66 -28.13 -4.15 6.03
CA LYS A 66 -28.61 -3.70 7.34
C LYS A 66 -29.10 -4.82 8.27
N ASN A 67 -29.29 -6.04 7.74
CA ASN A 67 -29.71 -7.20 8.53
C ASN A 67 -28.53 -8.01 9.08
N LYS A 68 -27.29 -7.66 8.70
CA LYS A 68 -26.07 -8.33 9.13
C LYS A 68 -25.20 -7.38 9.93
N PHE A 69 -24.81 -7.81 11.11
CA PHE A 69 -23.83 -7.12 11.95
C PHE A 69 -22.58 -7.98 12.03
N TYR A 70 -21.43 -7.38 11.74
CA TYR A 70 -20.14 -8.07 11.67
C TYR A 70 -19.41 -7.82 12.99
N ILE A 71 -18.94 -8.88 13.63
CA ILE A 71 -18.26 -8.82 14.92
C ILE A 71 -16.75 -8.97 14.64
N LEU A 72 -16.00 -7.92 14.95
CA LEU A 72 -14.55 -7.84 14.74
C LEU A 72 -13.76 -8.50 15.88
N ASP A 73 -12.53 -8.94 15.62
CA ASP A 73 -11.60 -9.39 16.67
C ASP A 73 -11.04 -8.20 17.47
N PHE A 74 -11.68 -7.89 18.59
CA PHE A 74 -11.23 -6.89 19.57
C PHE A 74 -10.82 -7.54 20.90
N ASP A 75 -10.63 -8.86 20.93
CA ASP A 75 -10.31 -9.58 22.16
C ASP A 75 -8.83 -9.45 22.51
N ILE A 76 -8.55 -9.00 23.74
CA ILE A 76 -7.19 -8.91 24.27
C ILE A 76 -6.79 -10.30 24.80
N LYS A 77 -6.21 -11.13 23.92
CA LYS A 77 -5.77 -12.50 24.24
C LYS A 77 -4.38 -12.53 24.84
N SER A 78 -4.04 -13.38 25.80
CA SER A 78 -2.64 -13.45 26.28
C SER A 78 -1.68 -13.86 25.14
N ASN A 79 -0.38 -13.58 25.27
CA ASN A 79 0.60 -13.90 24.19
C ASN A 79 0.58 -15.38 23.75
N ASN A 80 0.29 -16.30 24.66
CA ASN A 80 0.25 -17.74 24.38
C ASN A 80 -1.07 -18.19 23.70
N GLN A 81 -2.06 -17.30 23.63
CA GLN A 81 -3.38 -17.53 23.03
C GLN A 81 -3.55 -16.82 21.69
N VAL A 82 -2.54 -16.06 21.23
CA VAL A 82 -2.60 -15.40 19.94
C VAL A 82 -2.53 -16.47 18.85
N MET A 83 -3.62 -16.63 18.12
CA MET A 83 -3.68 -17.38 16.87
C MET A 83 -3.94 -16.41 15.71
N ASP A 84 -3.61 -16.82 14.48
CA ASP A 84 -3.98 -16.06 13.28
C ASP A 84 -5.46 -16.29 12.98
N GLU A 85 -6.29 -15.46 13.61
CA GLU A 85 -7.74 -15.41 13.44
C GLU A 85 -8.14 -14.38 12.37
N PRO A 86 -9.31 -14.56 11.73
CA PRO A 86 -9.82 -13.58 10.78
C PRO A 86 -10.23 -12.29 11.50
N ASP A 87 -10.12 -11.15 10.84
CA ASP A 87 -10.50 -9.86 11.43
C ASP A 87 -12.01 -9.74 11.68
N ILE A 88 -12.83 -10.54 10.98
CA ILE A 88 -14.27 -10.72 11.26
C ILE A 88 -14.48 -12.12 11.84
N LEU A 89 -14.84 -12.20 13.12
CA LEU A 89 -15.02 -13.46 13.85
C LEU A 89 -16.42 -14.06 13.68
N HIS A 90 -17.44 -13.21 13.75
CA HIS A 90 -18.83 -13.64 13.70
C HIS A 90 -19.72 -12.69 12.91
N ILE A 91 -20.86 -13.20 12.46
CA ILE A 91 -21.93 -12.42 11.82
C ILE A 91 -23.23 -12.70 12.58
N LYS A 92 -23.85 -11.63 13.08
CA LYS A 92 -25.18 -11.67 13.69
C LYS A 92 -26.22 -11.29 12.64
N GLU A 93 -27.18 -12.19 12.41
CA GLU A 93 -28.33 -11.98 11.53
C GLU A 93 -29.62 -12.21 12.34
N LYS A 94 -30.33 -11.12 12.67
CA LYS A 94 -31.42 -11.15 13.66
C LYS A 94 -30.92 -11.71 15.01
N GLU A 95 -31.47 -12.81 15.48
CA GLU A 95 -31.07 -13.50 16.72
C GLU A 95 -29.99 -14.57 16.50
N ASN A 96 -29.65 -14.89 15.24
CA ASN A 96 -28.69 -15.96 14.94
C ASN A 96 -27.27 -15.40 14.87
N LEU A 97 -26.39 -15.97 15.68
CA LEU A 97 -24.95 -15.77 15.61
C LEU A 97 -24.30 -16.93 14.85
N ARG A 98 -23.49 -16.63 13.84
CA ARG A 98 -22.76 -17.65 13.08
C ARG A 98 -21.34 -17.20 12.75
N ASN A 99 -20.47 -18.17 12.47
CA ASN A 99 -19.16 -17.89 11.89
C ASN A 99 -19.31 -17.45 10.42
N PRO A 100 -18.40 -16.61 9.90
CA PRO A 100 -18.28 -16.37 8.47
C PRO A 100 -17.94 -17.65 7.71
N ASN A 101 -18.47 -17.79 6.49
CA ASN A 101 -18.10 -18.88 5.57
C ASN A 101 -16.83 -18.52 4.76
N LEU A 102 -16.15 -17.45 5.13
CA LEU A 102 -15.02 -16.84 4.46
C LEU A 102 -14.00 -16.43 5.52
N PHE A 103 -12.71 -16.53 5.21
CA PHE A 103 -11.68 -15.90 6.01
C PHE A 103 -11.45 -14.49 5.46
N VAL A 104 -11.56 -13.47 6.31
CA VAL A 104 -11.40 -12.07 5.91
C VAL A 104 -10.21 -11.48 6.66
N GLU A 105 -9.25 -10.97 5.90
CA GLU A 105 -8.13 -10.15 6.38
C GLU A 105 -8.36 -8.71 5.92
N ILE A 106 -8.20 -7.74 6.80
CA ILE A 106 -8.37 -6.31 6.54
C ILE A 106 -7.02 -5.63 6.72
N LYS A 107 -6.62 -4.86 5.71
CA LYS A 107 -5.38 -4.09 5.74
C LYS A 107 -5.65 -2.64 5.41
N ASN A 108 -4.94 -1.76 6.12
CA ASN A 108 -4.84 -0.38 5.71
C ASN A 108 -3.89 -0.26 4.50
N THR A 109 -4.23 0.62 3.56
CA THR A 109 -3.33 1.10 2.50
C THR A 109 -3.46 2.61 2.35
N SER A 110 -2.35 3.27 2.04
CA SER A 110 -2.28 4.69 1.71
C SER A 110 -2.29 4.93 0.19
N GLU A 111 -2.63 6.14 -0.24
CA GLU A 111 -2.49 6.54 -1.65
C GLU A 111 -1.03 6.48 -2.14
N ASN A 112 -0.07 6.62 -1.21
CA ASN A 112 1.35 6.60 -1.52
C ASN A 112 1.95 5.18 -1.51
N ASP A 113 1.21 4.16 -1.11
CA ASP A 113 1.71 2.79 -1.16
C ASP A 113 1.89 2.36 -2.61
N ARG A 114 3.08 1.87 -2.94
CA ARG A 114 3.40 1.36 -4.28
C ARG A 114 3.02 -0.10 -4.45
N TRP A 115 3.06 -0.84 -3.35
CA TRP A 115 2.88 -2.28 -3.31
C TRP A 115 1.78 -2.63 -2.33
N ILE A 116 1.06 -3.70 -2.65
CA ILE A 116 0.10 -4.34 -1.77
C ILE A 116 0.47 -5.81 -1.66
N GLY A 117 0.08 -6.45 -0.57
CA GLY A 117 0.33 -7.87 -0.35
C GLY A 117 0.76 -8.12 1.07
N LEU A 118 1.46 -9.24 1.29
CA LEU A 118 1.80 -9.75 2.61
C LEU A 118 3.22 -10.31 2.62
N THR A 119 3.76 -10.49 3.83
CA THR A 119 4.91 -11.39 3.98
C THR A 119 4.47 -12.80 3.61
N GLU A 120 5.35 -13.59 3.00
CA GLU A 120 5.06 -14.98 2.62
C GLU A 120 4.69 -15.83 3.85
N GLU A 121 5.35 -15.58 4.98
CA GLU A 121 5.06 -16.21 6.28
C GLU A 121 3.61 -15.96 6.70
N GLN A 122 3.17 -14.69 6.73
CA GLN A 122 1.82 -14.32 7.12
C GLN A 122 0.78 -14.90 6.14
N PHE A 123 1.05 -14.84 4.84
CA PHE A 123 0.15 -15.41 3.83
C PHE A 123 -0.07 -16.91 4.05
N ASN A 124 1.01 -17.66 4.30
CA ASN A 124 0.95 -19.08 4.57
C ASN A 124 0.22 -19.39 5.87
N THR A 125 0.40 -18.60 6.93
CA THR A 125 -0.33 -18.82 8.18
C THR A 125 -1.82 -18.54 8.03
N ILE A 126 -2.21 -17.45 7.36
CA ILE A 126 -3.62 -17.16 7.04
C ILE A 126 -4.25 -18.33 6.27
N LYS A 127 -3.56 -18.86 5.24
CA LYS A 127 -4.07 -20.01 4.48
C LYS A 127 -4.26 -21.26 5.34
N ARG A 128 -3.33 -21.54 6.25
CA ARG A 128 -3.46 -22.67 7.19
C ARG A 128 -4.65 -22.46 8.13
N SER A 129 -4.78 -21.28 8.73
CA SER A 129 -5.87 -20.94 9.64
C SER A 129 -7.24 -20.98 8.95
N ALA A 130 -7.32 -20.59 7.68
CA ALA A 130 -8.56 -20.59 6.92
C ALA A 130 -9.09 -22.00 6.60
N GLY A 131 -8.24 -23.03 6.58
CA GLY A 131 -8.61 -24.38 6.20
C GLY A 131 -9.22 -24.44 4.79
N SER A 132 -10.47 -24.89 4.68
CA SER A 132 -11.21 -24.94 3.41
C SER A 132 -11.90 -23.64 3.03
N ASN A 133 -11.89 -22.62 3.90
CA ASN A 133 -12.58 -21.36 3.63
C ASN A 133 -11.84 -20.55 2.57
N LYS A 134 -12.61 -19.87 1.70
CA LYS A 134 -12.03 -18.89 0.79
C LYS A 134 -11.49 -17.70 1.59
N VAL A 135 -10.27 -17.29 1.28
CA VAL A 135 -9.60 -16.14 1.90
C VAL A 135 -9.75 -14.91 1.01
N TYR A 136 -10.21 -13.81 1.60
CA TYR A 136 -10.25 -12.49 0.98
C TYR A 136 -9.47 -11.48 1.83
N MET A 137 -8.64 -10.70 1.17
CA MET A 137 -7.93 -9.55 1.76
C MET A 137 -8.58 -8.27 1.26
N ILE A 138 -9.10 -7.49 2.19
CA ILE A 138 -9.74 -6.20 1.94
C ILE A 138 -8.73 -5.11 2.27
N TYR A 139 -8.35 -4.33 1.27
CA TYR A 139 -7.50 -3.17 1.47
C TYR A 139 -8.34 -1.91 1.47
N ALA A 140 -8.25 -1.15 2.54
CA ALA A 140 -8.95 0.11 2.71
C ALA A 140 -8.03 1.24 3.15
N SER A 141 -8.39 2.46 2.81
CA SER A 141 -7.69 3.66 3.24
C SER A 141 -8.51 4.45 4.25
N ILE A 142 -7.81 5.12 5.16
CA ILE A 142 -8.38 6.18 5.99
C ILE A 142 -7.89 7.51 5.42
N ARG A 143 -8.83 8.42 5.14
CA ARG A 143 -8.57 9.72 4.53
C ARG A 143 -9.16 10.81 5.40
N SER A 144 -8.45 11.92 5.53
CA SER A 144 -8.86 13.08 6.33
C SER A 144 -8.50 14.36 5.58
N GLN A 145 -9.30 15.40 5.74
CA GLN A 145 -9.00 16.71 5.14
C GLN A 145 -8.06 17.50 6.05
N THR A 146 -6.95 17.96 5.48
CA THR A 146 -5.93 18.73 6.19
C THR A 146 -6.35 20.18 6.43
N ILE A 147 -5.91 20.75 7.55
CA ILE A 147 -5.98 22.20 7.77
C ILE A 147 -4.71 22.85 7.18
N ASN A 148 -4.88 23.94 6.43
CA ASN A 148 -3.79 24.76 5.89
C ASN A 148 -2.74 23.94 5.10
N ASN A 149 -3.18 22.89 4.37
CA ASN A 149 -2.32 21.97 3.64
C ASN A 149 -1.22 21.31 4.49
N ASN A 150 -1.40 21.23 5.81
CA ASN A 150 -0.44 20.59 6.71
C ASN A 150 -0.90 19.15 7.04
N PRO A 151 -0.22 18.11 6.52
CA PRO A 151 -0.62 16.72 6.73
C PRO A 151 -0.50 16.25 8.18
N LYS A 152 0.26 16.96 9.03
CA LYS A 152 0.37 16.63 10.46
C LYS A 152 -0.90 16.97 11.24
N THR A 153 -1.78 17.81 10.70
CA THR A 153 -3.04 18.19 11.36
C THR A 153 -4.08 17.08 11.36
N THR A 154 -3.90 16.04 10.54
CA THR A 154 -4.82 14.91 10.41
C THR A 154 -4.29 13.64 11.10
N ASP A 155 -3.43 13.81 12.10
CA ASP A 155 -3.05 12.71 12.98
C ASP A 155 -4.29 12.17 13.71
N LEU A 156 -4.57 10.86 13.58
CA LEU A 156 -5.80 10.26 14.10
C LEU A 156 -5.89 10.39 15.63
N THR A 157 -4.75 10.23 16.32
CA THR A 157 -4.67 10.38 17.76
C THR A 157 -4.94 11.83 18.18
N GLY A 158 -4.26 12.78 17.53
CA GLY A 158 -4.46 14.22 17.77
C GLY A 158 -5.88 14.71 17.47
N MET A 159 -6.51 14.21 16.40
CA MET A 159 -7.91 14.51 16.07
C MET A 159 -8.86 14.01 17.15
N PHE A 160 -8.67 12.79 17.66
CA PHE A 160 -9.49 12.27 18.75
C PHE A 160 -9.31 13.07 20.04
N LEU A 161 -8.07 13.34 20.44
CA LEU A 161 -7.75 14.11 21.65
C LEU A 161 -8.37 15.51 21.60
N LYS A 162 -8.40 16.15 20.43
CA LYS A 162 -9.09 17.43 20.22
C LYS A 162 -10.59 17.38 20.54
N GLU A 163 -11.29 16.33 20.12
CA GLU A 163 -12.73 16.21 20.33
C GLU A 163 -13.11 15.95 21.79
N ILE A 164 -12.24 15.26 22.53
CA ILE A 164 -12.48 14.94 23.95
C ILE A 164 -11.84 15.96 24.91
N GLU A 165 -11.06 16.93 24.40
CA GLU A 165 -10.40 17.95 25.21
C GLU A 165 -11.43 18.86 25.87
N ASP A 166 -11.37 18.96 27.20
CA ASP A 166 -12.08 20.00 27.94
C ASP A 166 -11.37 21.34 27.70
N LYS A 167 -11.95 22.16 26.83
CA LYS A 167 -11.39 23.45 26.41
C LYS A 167 -11.21 24.45 27.55
N ASN A 168 -11.93 24.26 28.66
CA ASN A 168 -11.74 25.10 29.85
C ASN A 168 -10.46 24.75 30.61
N LYS A 169 -9.86 23.59 30.33
CA LYS A 169 -8.64 23.08 30.98
C LYS A 169 -7.42 23.12 30.07
N SER A 170 -7.60 22.93 28.76
CA SER A 170 -6.50 22.90 27.80
C SER A 170 -6.96 23.24 26.39
N GLU A 171 -6.07 23.77 25.56
CA GLU A 171 -6.31 24.03 24.13
C GLU A 171 -5.16 23.49 23.26
N ILE A 172 -4.39 22.54 23.77
CA ILE A 172 -3.15 22.07 23.14
C ILE A 172 -3.45 21.33 21.83
N PHE A 173 -4.59 20.63 21.76
CA PHE A 173 -4.97 19.83 20.58
C PHE A 173 -5.78 20.63 19.54
N GLN A 174 -6.05 21.91 19.76
CA GLN A 174 -6.92 22.69 18.87
C GLN A 174 -6.35 22.93 17.46
N LYS A 175 -5.03 22.75 17.28
CA LYS A 175 -4.36 22.81 15.96
C LYS A 175 -4.62 21.60 15.07
N PHE A 176 -5.12 20.50 15.61
CA PHE A 176 -5.51 19.33 14.81
C PHE A 176 -6.84 19.58 14.08
N ALA A 177 -7.11 18.80 13.04
CA ALA A 177 -8.40 18.78 12.37
C ALA A 177 -9.49 18.28 13.33
N ASN A 178 -10.73 18.76 13.13
CA ASN A 178 -11.89 18.10 13.73
C ASN A 178 -12.03 16.69 13.14
N LEU A 179 -12.76 15.79 13.82
CA LEU A 179 -13.00 14.45 13.28
C LEU A 179 -13.69 14.50 11.91
N ASN A 180 -12.90 14.18 10.87
CA ASN A 180 -13.32 14.15 9.47
C ASN A 180 -12.75 12.94 8.73
N ALA A 181 -12.32 11.91 9.46
CA ALA A 181 -11.75 10.71 8.88
C ALA A 181 -12.81 9.85 8.18
N GLU A 182 -12.50 9.37 6.99
CA GLU A 182 -13.35 8.54 6.16
C GLU A 182 -12.63 7.25 5.81
N CYS A 183 -13.30 6.10 5.97
CA CYS A 183 -12.82 4.81 5.52
C CYS A 183 -13.36 4.51 4.12
N LYS A 184 -12.48 4.00 3.24
CA LYS A 184 -12.83 3.63 1.87
C LYS A 184 -12.18 2.30 1.51
N ILE A 185 -12.97 1.35 1.02
CA ILE A 185 -12.44 0.15 0.34
C ILE A 185 -11.76 0.58 -0.95
N GLU A 186 -10.49 0.23 -1.13
CA GLU A 186 -9.75 0.50 -2.37
C GLU A 186 -9.81 -0.70 -3.31
N PHE A 187 -9.61 -1.91 -2.79
CA PHE A 187 -9.67 -3.15 -3.56
C PHE A 187 -9.85 -4.34 -2.62
N ILE A 188 -10.38 -5.42 -3.18
CA ILE A 188 -10.55 -6.71 -2.53
C ILE A 188 -9.83 -7.73 -3.41
N ILE A 189 -8.93 -8.51 -2.82
CA ILE A 189 -8.22 -9.57 -3.54
C ILE A 189 -8.45 -10.91 -2.83
N SER A 190 -8.59 -11.98 -3.59
CA SER A 190 -8.59 -13.32 -3.02
C SER A 190 -7.16 -13.81 -2.77
N SER A 191 -7.00 -14.84 -1.94
CA SER A 191 -5.72 -15.55 -1.84
C SER A 191 -5.22 -16.08 -3.18
N SER A 192 -6.13 -16.55 -4.05
CA SER A 192 -5.79 -17.03 -5.39
C SER A 192 -5.27 -15.89 -6.28
N ASP A 193 -5.84 -14.69 -6.17
CA ASP A 193 -5.31 -13.53 -6.89
C ASP A 193 -3.89 -13.19 -6.44
N LEU A 194 -3.62 -13.25 -5.14
CA LEU A 194 -2.27 -13.02 -4.63
C LEU A 194 -1.28 -14.07 -5.14
N GLU A 195 -1.66 -15.36 -5.18
CA GLU A 195 -0.82 -16.43 -5.71
C GLU A 195 -0.51 -16.29 -7.20
N ASN A 196 -1.53 -15.90 -7.98
CA ASN A 196 -1.40 -15.85 -9.43
C ASN A 196 -0.75 -14.55 -9.93
N PHE A 197 -0.90 -13.45 -9.18
CA PHE A 197 -0.50 -12.14 -9.65
C PHE A 197 0.61 -11.48 -8.81
N ALA A 198 0.90 -11.93 -7.60
CA ALA A 198 2.02 -11.37 -6.83
C ALA A 198 3.36 -11.77 -7.43
N TYR A 199 4.32 -10.87 -7.30
CA TYR A 199 5.72 -11.19 -7.51
C TYR A 199 6.36 -11.58 -6.17
N PRO A 200 7.07 -12.72 -6.11
CA PRO A 200 7.78 -13.14 -4.92
C PRO A 200 9.09 -12.35 -4.77
N PHE A 201 9.15 -11.50 -3.76
CA PHE A 201 10.37 -10.83 -3.36
C PHE A 201 11.05 -11.64 -2.24
N GLU A 202 12.22 -12.18 -2.55
CA GLU A 202 13.07 -12.86 -1.57
C GLU A 202 13.67 -11.84 -0.58
N ARG A 203 13.93 -12.30 0.66
CA ARG A 203 14.68 -11.52 1.65
C ARG A 203 16.02 -11.06 1.05
N GLY A 204 16.34 -9.77 1.23
CA GLY A 204 17.55 -9.15 0.70
C GLY A 204 17.40 -8.58 -0.72
N MET A 205 16.24 -8.76 -1.37
CA MET A 205 15.91 -8.01 -2.59
C MET A 205 15.57 -6.56 -2.27
N ASN A 206 15.80 -5.69 -3.24
CA ASN A 206 15.36 -4.30 -3.19
C ASN A 206 13.85 -4.16 -3.38
N MET A 207 13.23 -3.29 -2.60
CA MET A 207 11.89 -2.79 -2.85
C MET A 207 11.96 -1.63 -3.84
N TYR A 208 11.28 -1.75 -4.99
CA TYR A 208 11.37 -0.80 -6.11
C TYR A 208 10.20 0.19 -6.16
N GLU A 209 10.43 1.37 -6.71
CA GLU A 209 9.36 2.26 -7.16
C GLU A 209 8.60 1.60 -8.32
N THR A 210 7.31 1.87 -8.43
CA THR A 210 6.42 1.30 -9.46
C THR A 210 6.09 2.29 -10.57
N ASN A 211 6.35 3.59 -10.35
CA ASN A 211 6.29 4.63 -11.37
C ASN A 211 7.62 4.73 -12.10
N LEU A 212 7.80 3.87 -13.10
CA LEU A 212 9.09 3.63 -13.74
C LEU A 212 9.44 4.60 -14.88
N PHE A 213 8.47 5.31 -15.44
CA PHE A 213 8.72 6.25 -16.54
C PHE A 213 8.37 7.66 -16.10
N GLU A 214 9.36 8.55 -16.16
CA GLU A 214 9.21 9.96 -15.83
C GLU A 214 9.48 10.80 -17.08
N GLU A 215 8.52 11.66 -17.44
CA GLU A 215 8.64 12.54 -18.59
C GLU A 215 9.81 13.52 -18.43
N LYS A 216 10.57 13.72 -19.51
CA LYS A 216 11.69 14.65 -19.58
C LYS A 216 11.49 15.64 -20.71
N LYS A 217 12.06 16.84 -20.56
CA LYS A 217 12.02 17.87 -21.59
C LYS A 217 12.96 17.51 -22.73
N SER A 218 12.53 17.73 -23.98
CA SER A 218 13.37 17.55 -25.19
C SER A 218 14.69 18.31 -25.14
N SER A 219 14.70 19.50 -24.51
CA SER A 219 15.90 20.32 -24.29
C SER A 219 16.98 19.65 -23.41
N SER A 220 16.63 18.54 -22.76
CA SER A 220 17.58 17.70 -22.03
C SER A 220 18.45 16.87 -22.99
N PHE A 221 18.04 16.69 -24.25
CA PHE A 221 18.69 15.81 -25.24
C PHE A 221 19.12 16.56 -26.50
N TYR A 222 18.35 17.56 -26.89
CA TYR A 222 18.58 18.37 -28.10
C TYR A 222 18.78 19.85 -27.73
N SER A 223 19.69 20.52 -28.43
CA SER A 223 19.87 21.97 -28.44
C SER A 223 19.46 22.55 -29.80
N LYS A 224 19.56 23.87 -29.96
CA LYS A 224 19.36 24.53 -31.27
C LYS A 224 20.34 24.02 -32.34
N ASP A 225 21.52 23.58 -31.91
CA ASP A 225 22.62 23.12 -32.78
C ASP A 225 22.60 21.60 -33.00
N GLY A 226 21.53 20.91 -32.59
CA GLY A 226 21.35 19.46 -32.77
C GLY A 226 21.47 18.65 -31.47
N ILE A 227 22.08 17.48 -31.55
CA ILE A 227 22.22 16.57 -30.38
C ILE A 227 23.17 17.19 -29.36
N ARG A 228 22.80 17.17 -28.07
CA ARG A 228 23.69 17.66 -27.01
C ARG A 228 24.93 16.78 -26.86
N LYS A 229 26.07 17.42 -26.57
CA LYS A 229 27.39 16.76 -26.37
C LYS A 229 27.42 15.66 -25.30
N ASP A 230 26.47 15.66 -24.37
CA ASP A 230 26.38 14.66 -23.30
C ASP A 230 25.51 13.44 -23.65
N VAL A 231 24.93 13.42 -24.85
CA VAL A 231 24.36 12.22 -25.47
C VAL A 231 25.49 11.43 -26.13
N LEU A 232 25.63 10.17 -25.73
CA LEU A 232 26.73 9.30 -26.14
C LEU A 232 26.35 8.40 -27.32
N ASP A 233 25.10 7.93 -27.34
CA ASP A 233 24.58 7.03 -28.36
C ASP A 233 23.08 7.21 -28.52
N ILE A 234 22.57 6.96 -29.72
CA ILE A 234 21.14 6.93 -30.04
C ILE A 234 20.88 5.73 -30.94
N LYS A 235 20.07 4.78 -30.47
CA LYS A 235 19.65 3.62 -31.23
C LYS A 235 18.17 3.68 -31.55
N GLU A 236 17.82 3.64 -32.83
CA GLU A 236 16.44 3.71 -33.31
C GLU A 236 15.82 2.31 -33.46
N TYR A 237 14.55 2.20 -33.08
CA TYR A 237 13.71 1.03 -33.20
C TYR A 237 12.40 1.43 -33.88
N LYS A 238 12.17 0.94 -35.10
CA LYS A 238 10.95 1.20 -35.88
C LYS A 238 10.01 0.01 -35.78
N ASP A 239 8.74 0.30 -35.49
CA ASP A 239 7.65 -0.66 -35.33
C ASP A 239 8.05 -1.89 -34.51
N PHE A 240 8.77 -1.65 -33.42
CA PHE A 240 9.29 -2.69 -32.55
C PHE A 240 8.11 -3.40 -31.88
N ASN A 241 8.18 -4.72 -31.81
CA ASN A 241 7.25 -5.56 -31.09
C ASN A 241 8.00 -6.77 -30.55
N GLY A 242 8.46 -6.67 -29.31
CA GLY A 242 9.28 -7.71 -28.70
C GLY A 242 9.65 -7.38 -27.27
N THR A 243 10.59 -8.15 -26.73
CA THR A 243 11.06 -7.98 -25.36
C THR A 243 12.39 -7.24 -25.32
N MET A 244 12.57 -6.37 -24.34
CA MET A 244 13.80 -5.61 -24.11
C MET A 244 14.08 -5.51 -22.61
N ASN A 245 15.33 -5.75 -22.22
CA ASN A 245 15.79 -5.46 -20.87
C ASN A 245 16.20 -3.99 -20.76
N LEU A 246 15.58 -3.24 -19.87
CA LEU A 246 15.89 -1.85 -19.59
C LEU A 246 16.90 -1.75 -18.44
N GLU A 247 18.03 -1.09 -18.67
CA GLU A 247 19.09 -0.92 -17.67
C GLU A 247 18.73 0.16 -16.64
N ILE A 248 19.08 -0.06 -15.36
CA ILE A 248 18.93 0.95 -14.29
C ILE A 248 19.91 2.09 -14.53
N GLU A 249 21.17 1.70 -14.68
CA GLU A 249 22.26 2.52 -15.14
C GLU A 249 23.10 1.70 -16.12
N LYS A 250 24.01 2.33 -16.87
CA LYS A 250 24.84 1.63 -17.85
C LYS A 250 25.53 0.41 -17.23
N GLY A 251 25.14 -0.79 -17.67
CA GLY A 251 25.67 -2.07 -17.17
C GLY A 251 25.21 -2.49 -15.76
N LEU A 252 24.24 -1.79 -15.17
CA LEU A 252 23.65 -2.10 -13.87
C LEU A 252 22.22 -2.63 -14.05
N TYR A 253 21.99 -3.85 -13.57
CA TYR A 253 20.73 -4.57 -13.64
C TYR A 253 20.18 -4.87 -12.24
N PRO A 254 18.86 -5.06 -12.09
CA PRO A 254 18.26 -5.50 -10.84
C PRO A 254 18.67 -6.95 -10.48
N GLU A 255 18.38 -7.37 -9.25
CA GLU A 255 18.76 -8.72 -8.76
C GLU A 255 18.17 -9.88 -9.58
N LYS A 256 17.06 -9.65 -10.29
CA LYS A 256 16.39 -10.64 -11.13
C LYS A 256 16.06 -9.99 -12.48
N GLU A 257 16.31 -10.72 -13.57
CA GLU A 257 16.12 -10.21 -14.94
C GLU A 257 14.69 -9.73 -15.21
N ASP A 258 13.69 -10.46 -14.68
CA ASP A 258 12.26 -10.19 -14.87
C ASP A 258 11.83 -8.78 -14.40
N ILE A 259 12.60 -8.16 -13.50
CA ILE A 259 12.36 -6.79 -13.02
C ILE A 259 12.69 -5.75 -14.09
N SER A 260 13.68 -6.02 -14.93
CA SER A 260 14.09 -5.14 -16.03
C SER A 260 13.52 -5.53 -17.39
N LYS A 261 12.84 -6.67 -17.49
CA LYS A 261 12.36 -7.23 -18.76
C LYS A 261 10.99 -6.66 -19.15
N PHE A 262 10.92 -5.93 -20.26
CA PHE A 262 9.68 -5.31 -20.74
C PHE A 262 9.29 -5.84 -22.12
N GLU A 263 8.01 -6.14 -22.31
CA GLU A 263 7.41 -6.21 -23.64
C GLU A 263 7.15 -4.79 -24.14
N ILE A 264 7.81 -4.38 -25.21
CA ILE A 264 7.69 -3.04 -25.78
C ILE A 264 7.09 -3.13 -27.18
N ARG A 265 6.11 -2.26 -27.44
CA ARG A 265 5.46 -2.12 -28.75
C ARG A 265 5.45 -0.66 -29.19
N GLY A 266 5.88 -0.38 -30.42
CA GLY A 266 5.87 0.94 -31.04
C GLY A 266 7.23 1.35 -31.63
N SER A 267 7.31 2.59 -32.11
CA SER A 267 8.52 3.20 -32.65
C SER A 267 9.15 4.16 -31.64
N PHE A 268 10.44 3.99 -31.36
CA PHE A 268 11.17 4.80 -30.38
C PHE A 268 12.67 4.82 -30.65
N LYS A 269 13.38 5.70 -29.93
CA LYS A 269 14.83 5.70 -29.84
C LYS A 269 15.25 5.51 -28.40
N ILE A 270 16.27 4.69 -28.20
CA ILE A 270 17.00 4.61 -26.93
C ILE A 270 18.14 5.61 -27.00
N ILE A 271 18.15 6.56 -26.07
CA ILE A 271 19.18 7.59 -25.94
C ILE A 271 20.05 7.26 -24.72
N GLN A 272 21.34 7.03 -24.96
CA GLN A 272 22.30 6.79 -23.89
C GLN A 272 22.98 8.09 -23.49
N LYS A 273 22.89 8.43 -22.21
CA LYS A 273 23.80 9.39 -21.54
C LYS A 273 24.66 8.63 -20.55
N ARG A 274 25.79 9.22 -20.13
CA ARG A 274 26.80 8.62 -19.20
C ARG A 274 26.32 7.40 -18.41
N LYS A 275 25.44 7.62 -17.43
CA LYS A 275 24.90 6.57 -16.56
C LYS A 275 23.43 6.24 -16.81
N LYS A 276 22.73 6.93 -17.70
CA LYS A 276 21.27 6.84 -17.80
C LYS A 276 20.80 6.56 -19.22
N CYS A 277 19.79 5.71 -19.32
CA CYS A 277 19.08 5.39 -20.54
C CYS A 277 17.74 6.16 -20.57
N PHE A 278 17.37 6.65 -21.75
CA PHE A 278 16.12 7.36 -21.98
C PHE A 278 15.42 6.83 -23.23
N ILE A 279 14.10 6.98 -23.28
CA ILE A 279 13.26 6.58 -24.41
C ILE A 279 12.67 7.85 -25.04
N GLU A 280 12.99 8.11 -26.30
CA GLU A 280 12.27 9.08 -27.15
C GLU A 280 11.22 8.34 -27.96
N CYS A 281 9.95 8.69 -27.79
CA CYS A 281 8.84 8.01 -28.47
C CYS A 281 8.55 8.69 -29.82
N THR A 282 8.78 7.99 -30.94
CA THR A 282 8.47 8.50 -32.30
C THR A 282 7.08 8.10 -32.77
N SER A 283 6.48 7.09 -32.13
CA SER A 283 5.03 6.82 -32.10
C SER A 283 4.55 6.75 -30.66
N ASN A 284 3.27 6.45 -30.43
CA ASN A 284 2.85 5.95 -29.12
C ASN A 284 3.55 4.61 -28.87
N VAL A 285 4.04 4.41 -27.65
CA VAL A 285 4.78 3.23 -27.23
C VAL A 285 4.10 2.63 -26.01
N VAL A 286 3.94 1.32 -26.01
CA VAL A 286 3.43 0.57 -24.86
C VAL A 286 4.57 -0.26 -24.30
N ALA A 287 4.91 -0.05 -23.03
CA ALA A 287 5.84 -0.89 -22.29
C ALA A 287 5.06 -1.67 -21.21
N LYS A 288 5.15 -3.00 -21.23
CA LYS A 288 4.50 -3.89 -20.25
C LYS A 288 5.53 -4.71 -19.50
N ASN A 289 5.29 -4.91 -18.23
CA ASN A 289 6.05 -5.81 -17.37
C ASN A 289 5.08 -6.50 -16.41
N ASP A 290 5.28 -7.80 -16.17
CA ASP A 290 4.36 -8.61 -15.36
C ASP A 290 4.34 -8.20 -13.88
N ILE A 291 5.41 -7.56 -13.40
CA ILE A 291 5.54 -7.10 -12.02
C ILE A 291 4.92 -5.71 -11.86
N PHE A 292 5.30 -4.76 -12.73
CA PHE A 292 4.98 -3.35 -12.57
C PHE A 292 3.69 -2.91 -13.28
N GLY A 293 3.24 -3.66 -14.29
CA GLY A 293 2.06 -3.37 -15.09
C GLY A 293 2.36 -2.74 -16.45
N LYS A 294 1.37 -2.00 -16.97
CA LYS A 294 1.43 -1.36 -18.29
C LYS A 294 1.76 0.12 -18.17
N PHE A 295 2.57 0.62 -19.10
CA PHE A 295 2.94 2.01 -19.26
C PHE A 295 2.64 2.44 -20.70
N ASP A 296 1.77 3.42 -20.85
CA ASP A 296 1.45 4.05 -22.12
C ASP A 296 2.30 5.33 -22.24
N LEU A 297 3.23 5.33 -23.20
CA LEU A 297 4.16 6.42 -23.46
C LEU A 297 3.75 7.15 -24.75
N GLU A 298 3.45 8.43 -24.65
CA GLU A 298 2.93 9.19 -25.79
C GLU A 298 3.99 9.56 -26.82
N LYS A 299 3.56 9.65 -28.08
CA LYS A 299 4.36 10.16 -29.20
C LYS A 299 4.94 11.56 -28.92
N ASN A 300 6.15 11.80 -29.41
CA ASN A 300 6.92 13.04 -29.28
C ASN A 300 7.34 13.40 -27.85
N LYS A 301 7.23 12.47 -26.90
CA LYS A 301 7.70 12.64 -25.54
C LYS A 301 8.98 11.85 -25.26
N PHE A 302 9.65 12.25 -24.18
CA PHE A 302 10.89 11.64 -23.71
C PHE A 302 10.67 11.13 -22.30
N TYR A 303 11.18 9.94 -22.01
CA TYR A 303 11.03 9.33 -20.69
C TYR A 303 12.38 8.83 -20.19
N SER A 304 12.67 9.03 -18.91
CA SER A 304 13.71 8.24 -18.23
C SER A 304 13.09 6.97 -17.68
N PHE A 305 13.80 5.84 -17.82
CA PHE A 305 13.52 4.66 -17.02
C PHE A 305 14.11 4.84 -15.61
N ASN A 306 13.26 4.74 -14.59
CA ASN A 306 13.54 5.08 -13.21
C ASN A 306 13.25 3.88 -12.30
N LEU A 307 14.09 2.84 -12.40
CA LEU A 307 14.02 1.69 -11.50
C LEU A 307 14.85 1.97 -10.24
N VAL A 308 14.32 2.87 -9.40
CA VAL A 308 14.92 3.26 -8.11
C VAL A 308 14.29 2.49 -6.95
N THR A 309 15.00 2.43 -5.83
CA THR A 309 14.54 1.74 -4.64
C THR A 309 13.74 2.66 -3.70
N LEU A 310 12.80 2.09 -2.94
CA LEU A 310 11.97 2.81 -1.97
C LEU A 310 12.58 2.81 -0.57
N GLY A 311 12.50 3.95 0.11
CA GLY A 311 12.89 4.09 1.52
C GLY A 311 14.39 4.26 1.76
N ARG A 312 14.75 4.49 3.04
CA ARG A 312 16.16 4.64 3.47
C ARG A 312 16.90 3.30 3.57
N ASP A 313 16.16 2.24 3.91
CA ASP A 313 16.62 0.86 3.94
C ASP A 313 15.76 0.06 2.95
N PRO A 314 16.15 0.00 1.68
CA PRO A 314 15.33 -0.57 0.62
C PRO A 314 15.32 -2.10 0.60
N LYS A 315 16.17 -2.73 1.43
CA LYS A 315 16.36 -4.17 1.42
C LYS A 315 15.27 -4.84 2.26
N LEU A 316 14.54 -5.75 1.64
CA LEU A 316 13.45 -6.46 2.29
C LEU A 316 13.99 -7.41 3.36
N LYS A 317 13.44 -7.31 4.57
CA LYS A 317 13.89 -8.10 5.74
C LYS A 317 13.28 -9.51 5.79
N ARG A 318 12.27 -9.78 4.95
CA ARG A 318 11.50 -11.02 4.88
C ARG A 318 11.18 -11.34 3.42
N ASN A 319 10.71 -12.55 3.16
CA ASN A 319 10.07 -12.88 1.90
C ASN A 319 8.69 -12.22 1.84
N ASN A 320 8.34 -11.65 0.69
CA ASN A 320 7.07 -10.97 0.49
C ASN A 320 6.43 -11.39 -0.83
N LEU A 321 5.11 -11.42 -0.84
CA LEU A 321 4.30 -11.58 -2.03
C LEU A 321 3.62 -10.24 -2.28
N PHE A 322 4.12 -9.49 -3.26
CA PHE A 322 3.60 -8.15 -3.54
C PHE A 322 3.08 -7.98 -4.97
N ILE A 323 2.00 -7.24 -5.09
CA ILE A 323 1.44 -6.77 -6.37
C ILE A 323 1.62 -5.25 -6.42
N SER A 324 2.13 -4.75 -7.55
CA SER A 324 2.19 -3.31 -7.81
C SER A 324 0.77 -2.74 -7.81
N LYS A 325 0.51 -1.70 -7.00
CA LYS A 325 -0.80 -1.03 -6.94
C LYS A 325 -1.24 -0.49 -8.30
N LYS A 326 -0.27 -0.12 -9.15
CA LYS A 326 -0.51 0.33 -10.53
C LYS A 326 -1.25 -0.73 -11.35
N ARG A 327 -1.05 -2.03 -11.11
CA ARG A 327 -1.73 -3.11 -11.85
C ARG A 327 -3.25 -3.12 -11.61
N PHE A 328 -3.71 -2.67 -10.44
CA PHE A 328 -5.13 -2.50 -10.15
C PHE A 328 -5.72 -1.25 -10.81
N LEU A 329 -4.95 -0.16 -10.86
CA LEU A 329 -5.38 1.11 -11.47
C LEU A 329 -5.35 1.08 -13.02
N SER A 330 -4.63 0.11 -13.60
CA SER A 330 -4.48 -0.05 -15.05
C SER A 330 -5.43 -1.09 -15.65
N SER A 331 -6.28 -1.71 -14.82
CA SER A 331 -7.31 -2.64 -15.28
C SER A 331 -8.50 -1.82 -15.82
N PRO A 332 -8.96 -2.08 -17.05
CA PRO A 332 -10.01 -1.31 -17.72
C PRO A 332 -11.35 -1.33 -16.98
#